data_AF-A0AAE3MX34-F1
#
_entry.id   AF-A0AAE3MX34-F1
#
_cell.length_a   1.000
_cell.length_b   1.000
_cell.length_c   1.000
_cell.angle_alpha   90.00
_cell.angle_beta   90.00
_cell.angle_gamma   90.00
#
_symmetry.space_group_name_H-M   'P 1'
#
loop_
_entity.id
_entity.type
_entity.pdbx_description
1 polymer ?
#
loop_
_entity_poly.entity_id
_entity_poly.type
_entity_poly.pdbx_seq_one_letter_code
_entity_poly.pdbx_strand_id
1 'polypeptide(L)' 'MQKQVVEYQGVPVGIVIPDQNRLRFIAVKYHVIGLDNQHFHSVQDVQRAIRAHLNHAPRFAA' A
#
# COMPACT_ATOMS: atom_id res chain seq x y z
N MET A 1 -6.63 -9.62 16.50
CA MET A 1 -6.09 -9.36 15.15
C MET A 1 -6.54 -7.98 14.71
N GLN A 2 -5.64 -6.99 14.71
CA GLN A 2 -5.97 -5.59 14.39
C GLN A 2 -5.49 -5.30 12.96
N LYS A 3 -6.41 -5.34 12.00
CA LYS A 3 -6.16 -4.98 10.60
C LYS A 3 -6.63 -3.55 10.39
N GLN A 4 -5.81 -2.70 9.79
CA GLN A 4 -6.18 -1.33 9.48
C GLN A 4 -6.34 -1.18 7.98
N VAL A 5 -7.48 -0.66 7.56
CA VAL A 5 -7.76 -0.40 6.15
C VAL A 5 -6.95 0.83 5.72
N VAL A 6 -6.27 0.72 4.59
CA VAL A 6 -5.58 1.83 3.96
C VAL A 6 -6.41 2.29 2.78
N GLU A 7 -6.86 3.53 2.87
CA GLU A 7 -7.62 4.21 1.84
C GLU A 7 -6.74 5.27 1.17
N TYR A 8 -6.90 5.41 -0.14
CA TYR A 8 -6.25 6.44 -0.94
C TYR A 8 -7.34 7.16 -1.76
N GLN A 9 -7.45 8.48 -1.59
CA GLN A 9 -8.51 9.29 -2.22
C GLN A 9 -9.94 8.76 -1.98
N GLY A 10 -10.21 8.26 -0.77
CA GLY A 10 -11.52 7.69 -0.42
C GLY A 10 -11.79 6.30 -0.99
N VAL A 11 -10.80 5.68 -1.65
CA VAL A 11 -10.90 4.32 -2.17
C VAL A 11 -10.05 3.38 -1.30
N PRO A 12 -10.61 2.28 -0.78
CA PRO A 12 -9.81 1.28 -0.08
C PRO A 12 -8.87 0.57 -1.07
N VAL A 13 -7.57 0.69 -0.84
CA VAL A 13 -6.51 0.17 -1.72
C VAL A 13 -5.79 -1.03 -1.13
N GLY A 14 -5.81 -1.20 0.19
CA GLY A 14 -5.19 -2.33 0.86
C GLY A 14 -5.49 -2.37 2.35
N ILE A 15 -4.86 -3.32 3.03
CA ILE A 15 -4.87 -3.40 4.49
C ILE A 15 -3.43 -3.47 5.00
N VAL A 16 -3.20 -2.94 6.20
CA VAL A 16 -1.97 -3.20 6.94
C VAL A 16 -2.27 -4.12 8.10
N ILE A 17 -1.35 -5.05 8.33
CA ILE A 17 -1.34 -5.94 9.49
C ILE A 17 -0.03 -5.74 10.26
N PRO A 18 -0.07 -5.65 11.60
CA PRO A 18 1.15 -5.65 12.40
C PRO A 18 1.85 -7.01 12.27
N ASP A 19 3.12 -6.97 11.90
CA ASP A 19 4.00 -8.13 11.71
C ASP A 19 5.36 -7.86 12.35
N GLN A 20 5.68 -8.58 13.43
CA GLN A 20 7.01 -8.59 14.08
C GLN A 20 7.70 -7.21 14.17
N ASN A 21 6.99 -6.21 14.69
CA ASN A 21 7.47 -4.82 14.87
C ASN A 21 7.42 -3.91 13.62
N ARG A 22 6.77 -4.37 12.55
CA ARG A 22 6.51 -3.63 11.31
C ARG A 22 5.03 -3.76 10.92
N LEU A 23 4.64 -3.06 9.87
CA LEU A 23 3.33 -3.14 9.24
C LEU A 23 3.50 -3.78 7.88
N ARG A 24 2.94 -4.96 7.68
CA ARG A 24 2.88 -5.59 6.36
C ARG A 24 1.67 -5.06 5.61
N PHE A 25 1.90 -4.53 4.42
CA PHE A 25 0.83 -4.12 3.52
C PHE A 25 0.39 -5.29 2.65
N ILE A 26 -0.93 -5.47 2.57
CA ILE A 26 -1.58 -6.44 1.69
C ILE A 26 -2.41 -5.66 0.69
N ALA A 27 -2.04 -5.75 -0.57
CA ALA A 27 -2.73 -5.06 -1.65
C ALA A 27 -4.06 -5.78 -1.96
N VAL A 28 -5.15 -5.02 -2.11
CA VAL A 28 -6.44 -5.58 -2.56
C VAL A 28 -6.88 -5.03 -3.92
N LYS A 29 -6.12 -4.07 -4.48
CA LYS A 29 -6.35 -3.47 -5.80
C LYS A 29 -5.13 -3.60 -6.71
N TYR A 30 -5.38 -3.83 -8.00
CA TYR A 30 -4.35 -4.01 -9.03
C TYR A 30 -3.33 -2.85 -9.10
N HIS A 31 -3.79 -1.59 -8.98
CA HIS A 31 -2.92 -0.41 -9.08
C HIS A 31 -1.86 -0.31 -7.98
N VAL A 32 -1.96 -1.11 -6.90
CA VAL A 32 -1.00 -1.13 -5.79
C VAL A 32 -0.40 -2.51 -5.57
N ILE A 33 -0.57 -3.44 -6.53
CA ILE A 33 -0.06 -4.81 -6.41
C ILE A 33 1.48 -4.85 -6.27
N GLY A 34 2.18 -3.84 -6.80
CA GLY A 34 3.63 -3.71 -6.63
C GLY A 34 4.08 -3.39 -5.20
N LEU A 35 3.15 -3.03 -4.32
CA LEU A 35 3.40 -2.81 -2.90
C LEU A 35 2.99 -4.01 -2.03
N ASP A 36 2.43 -5.07 -2.63
CA ASP A 36 2.01 -6.25 -1.89
C ASP A 36 3.17 -6.90 -1.14
N ASN A 37 2.89 -7.38 0.08
CA ASN A 37 3.87 -7.96 1.00
C ASN A 37 5.05 -7.06 1.41
N GLN A 38 4.99 -5.77 1.10
CA GLN A 38 6.00 -4.84 1.61
C GLN A 38 5.78 -4.55 3.10
N HIS A 39 6.89 -4.42 3.82
CA HIS A 39 6.91 -4.10 5.24
C HIS A 39 7.27 -2.63 5.44
N PHE A 40 6.44 -1.95 6.21
CA PHE A 40 6.54 -0.53 6.48
C PHE A 40 6.68 -0.28 7.99
N HIS A 41 7.27 0.84 8.35
CA HIS A 41 7.39 1.23 9.76
C HIS A 41 6.12 1.91 10.27
N SER A 42 5.34 2.54 9.39
CA SER A 42 4.12 3.26 9.73
C SER A 42 3.12 3.29 8.58
N VAL A 43 1.84 3.57 8.90
CA VAL A 43 0.79 3.77 7.88
C VAL A 43 1.12 4.95 6.95
N GLN A 44 1.82 5.97 7.46
CA GLN A 44 2.28 7.12 6.67
C GLN A 44 3.29 6.69 5.59
N ASP A 45 4.17 5.73 5.88
CA ASP A 45 5.09 5.17 4.89
C ASP A 45 4.33 4.45 3.77
N VAL A 46 3.28 3.71 4.12
CA VAL A 46 2.40 3.04 3.14
C VAL A 46 1.74 4.07 2.22
N GLN A 47 1.18 5.14 2.77
CA GLN A 47 0.57 6.21 1.98
C GLN A 47 1.58 6.91 1.06
N ARG A 48 2.81 7.16 1.54
CA ARG A 48 3.89 7.69 0.71
C ARG A 48 4.26 6.74 -0.42
N ALA A 49 4.38 5.44 -0.13
CA ALA A 49 4.71 4.42 -1.11
C ALA A 49 3.60 4.26 -2.16
N ILE A 50 2.32 4.27 -1.77
CA ILE A 50 1.17 4.28 -2.68
C ILE A 50 1.24 5.51 -3.59
N ARG A 51 1.45 6.71 -3.03
CA ARG A 51 1.55 7.93 -3.83
C ARG A 51 2.72 7.88 -4.82
N ALA A 52 3.88 7.39 -4.38
CA ALA A 52 5.03 7.21 -5.25
C ALA A 52 4.75 6.18 -6.35
N HIS A 53 4.16 5.04 -6.02
CA HIS A 53 3.84 3.96 -6.95
C HIS A 53 2.79 4.38 -7.99
N LEU A 54 1.76 5.13 -7.59
CA LEU A 54 0.75 5.67 -8.51
C LEU A 54 1.32 6.79 -9.40
N ASN A 55 2.25 7.60 -8.88
CA ASN A 55 2.95 8.62 -9.68
C ASN A 55 4.00 8.01 -10.62
N HIS A 56 4.52 6.84 -10.29
CA HIS A 56 5.51 6.11 -11.07
C HIS A 56 4.89 4.94 -11.86
N ALA A 57 3.56 4.81 -11.84
CA ALA A 57 2.86 3.83 -12.66
C ALA A 57 3.34 4.06 -14.09
N PRO A 58 3.95 3.05 -14.73
CA PRO A 58 4.52 3.22 -16.04
C PRO A 58 3.40 3.77 -16.90
N ARG A 59 3.68 4.93 -17.53
CA ARG A 59 3.03 5.25 -18.78
C ARG A 59 3.27 4.01 -19.61
N PHE A 60 2.24 3.17 -19.78
CA PHE A 60 2.29 2.15 -20.81
C PHE A 60 2.48 2.95 -22.10
N ALA A 61 3.74 3.04 -22.50
CA ALA A 61 4.17 3.62 -23.74
C ALA A 61 4.00 2.54 -24.81
N ALA A 62 3.53 3.01 -25.97
CA ALA A 62 3.22 2.31 -27.22
C ALA A 62 1.81 1.72 -27.30
#